data_AF-A0A1H7PUG3-F1
#
_entry.id   AF-A0A1H7PUG3-F1
#
_cell.length_a   1.000
_cell.length_b   1.000
_cell.length_c   1.000
_cell.angle_alpha   90.00
_cell.angle_beta   90.00
_cell.angle_gamma   90.00
#
_symmetry.space_group_name_H-M   'P 1'
#
loop_
_entity.id
_entity.type
_entity.pdbx_description
1 polymer ?
#
loop_
_entity_poly.entity_id
_entity_poly.type
_entity_poly.pdbx_seq_one_letter_code
_entity_poly.pdbx_strand_id
1 'polypeptide(L)'
;MTTLVSSIQNTPLLRGVITALVIILAIIFALGDVQAAQSQDLEMEQWLKARFSEQHQALIPLVAVADMLYSCEKERNVGEQLSVKSMLTQLDKNTLAEKLMLCLAQTSLQSDIALNFGLKACFEEQLAELAADERQQKMALVAQAITELSRAERQKSFTKCVTAQAIDYLR
;
A
#
# COMPACT_ATOMS: atom_id res chain seq x y z
N MET A 1 48.13 -71.56 11.73
CA MET A 1 47.63 -71.07 13.04
C MET A 1 47.23 -69.62 12.87
N THR A 2 45.95 -69.38 13.09
CA THR A 2 45.17 -68.17 12.83
C THR A 2 45.42 -67.05 13.85
N THR A 3 45.61 -65.83 13.33
CA THR A 3 45.11 -64.53 13.82
C THR A 3 45.26 -64.18 15.32
N LEU A 4 46.18 -63.26 15.61
CA LEU A 4 46.16 -62.39 16.80
C LEU A 4 46.06 -60.93 16.35
N VAL A 5 44.85 -60.44 16.06
CA VAL A 5 44.47 -59.03 16.27
C VAL A 5 42.95 -58.97 16.43
N SER A 6 42.46 -59.00 17.66
CA SER A 6 41.14 -58.47 18.00
C SER A 6 41.05 -58.28 19.51
N SER A 7 41.53 -57.14 20.00
CA SER A 7 41.28 -56.74 21.39
C SER A 7 41.10 -55.22 21.50
N ILE A 8 40.22 -54.65 20.69
CA ILE A 8 39.57 -53.36 20.99
C ILE A 8 38.21 -53.35 20.27
N GLN A 9 37.21 -54.08 20.76
CA GLN A 9 35.81 -53.84 20.36
C GLN A 9 34.87 -54.69 21.22
N ASN A 10 34.28 -54.06 22.23
CA ASN A 10 32.92 -54.28 22.76
C ASN A 10 32.87 -54.00 24.26
N THR A 11 32.97 -52.71 24.62
CA THR A 11 32.29 -52.23 25.82
C THR A 11 30.96 -51.61 25.39
N PRO A 12 29.80 -52.15 25.79
CA PRO A 12 28.49 -51.66 25.36
C PRO A 12 28.24 -50.21 25.78
N LEU A 13 28.97 -49.76 26.81
CA LEU A 13 28.91 -48.41 27.37
C LEU A 13 29.54 -47.37 26.43
N LEU A 14 30.68 -47.68 25.79
CA LEU A 14 31.34 -46.76 24.85
C LEU A 14 30.53 -46.61 23.55
N ARG A 15 29.90 -47.71 23.11
CA ARG A 15 29.02 -47.73 21.93
C ARG A 15 27.79 -46.85 22.13
N GLY A 16 27.16 -46.91 23.30
CA GLY A 16 25.99 -46.09 23.65
C GLY A 16 26.28 -44.58 23.74
N VAL A 17 27.46 -44.21 24.26
CA VAL A 17 27.86 -42.79 24.33
C VAL A 17 28.11 -42.23 22.94
N ILE A 18 28.75 -42.99 22.05
CA ILE A 18 29.01 -42.54 20.67
C ILE A 18 27.71 -42.39 19.88
N THR A 19 26.76 -43.33 20.00
CA THR A 19 25.44 -43.16 19.34
C THR A 19 24.67 -41.96 19.88
N ALA A 20 24.69 -41.72 21.19
CA ALA A 20 24.04 -40.54 21.76
C ALA A 20 24.64 -39.23 21.23
N LEU A 21 25.97 -39.16 21.11
CA LEU A 21 26.69 -37.97 20.62
C LEU A 21 26.42 -37.71 19.13
N VAL A 22 26.31 -38.77 18.32
CA VAL A 22 25.95 -38.66 16.88
C VAL A 22 24.50 -38.20 16.71
N ILE A 23 23.57 -38.68 17.55
CA ILE A 23 22.17 -38.23 17.52
C ILE A 23 22.06 -36.75 17.90
N ILE A 24 22.76 -36.31 18.94
CA ILE A 24 22.79 -34.90 19.36
C ILE A 24 23.37 -34.02 18.25
N LEU A 25 24.46 -34.44 17.61
CA LEU A 25 25.07 -33.71 16.50
C LEU A 25 24.12 -33.61 15.30
N ALA A 26 23.42 -34.70 14.95
CA ALA A 26 22.43 -34.70 13.86
C ALA A 26 21.24 -33.76 14.13
N ILE A 27 20.79 -33.67 15.39
CA ILE A 27 19.72 -32.72 15.78
C ILE A 27 20.19 -31.27 15.63
N ILE A 28 21.45 -30.96 15.98
CA ILE A 28 22.01 -29.60 15.85
C ILE A 28 22.10 -29.19 14.37
N PHE A 29 22.50 -30.10 13.47
CA PHE A 29 22.56 -29.81 12.03
C PHE A 29 21.15 -29.57 11.42
N ALA A 30 20.13 -30.30 11.86
CA ALA A 30 18.75 -30.13 11.34
C ALA A 30 18.06 -28.82 11.79
N LEU A 31 18.52 -28.18 12.87
CA LEU A 31 17.96 -26.92 13.37
C LEU A 31 18.50 -25.67 12.65
N GLY A 32 19.66 -25.77 11.97
CA GLY A 32 20.30 -24.63 11.30
C GLY A 32 19.58 -24.16 10.04
N ASP A 33 19.01 -25.09 9.26
CA ASP A 33 18.35 -24.76 7.97
C ASP A 33 17.00 -24.05 8.14
N VAL A 34 16.27 -24.34 9.23
CA VAL A 34 14.97 -23.73 9.52
C VAL A 34 15.10 -22.26 9.95
N GLN A 35 16.16 -21.93 10.70
CA GLN A 35 16.40 -20.56 11.19
C GLN A 35 16.74 -19.59 10.04
N ALA A 36 17.54 -20.05 9.05
CA ALA A 36 17.97 -19.24 7.91
C ALA A 36 16.82 -18.95 6.92
N ALA A 37 15.97 -19.95 6.66
CA ALA A 37 14.78 -19.78 5.82
C ALA A 37 13.77 -18.80 6.46
N GLN A 38 13.56 -18.90 7.78
CA GLN A 38 12.63 -18.03 8.50
C GLN A 38 13.14 -16.58 8.59
N SER A 39 14.46 -16.36 8.72
CA SER A 39 15.03 -15.01 8.70
C SER A 39 14.93 -14.33 7.34
N GLN A 40 15.08 -15.09 6.24
CA GLN A 40 15.04 -14.55 4.88
C GLN A 40 13.63 -14.15 4.45
N ASP A 41 12.62 -14.91 4.88
CA ASP A 41 11.20 -14.62 4.60
C ASP A 41 10.72 -13.37 5.36
N LEU A 42 11.14 -13.22 6.62
CA LEU A 42 10.89 -12.01 7.42
C LEU A 42 11.57 -10.77 6.82
N GLU A 43 12.80 -10.91 6.31
CA GLU A 43 13.53 -9.81 5.66
C GLU A 43 12.85 -9.38 4.34
N MET A 44 12.39 -10.35 3.54
CA MET A 44 11.62 -10.10 2.31
C MET A 44 10.30 -9.38 2.60
N GLU A 45 9.51 -9.83 3.57
CA GLU A 45 8.25 -9.17 3.94
C GLU A 45 8.49 -7.75 4.45
N GLN A 46 9.51 -7.53 5.27
CA GLN A 46 9.88 -6.21 5.75
C GLN A 46 10.30 -5.29 4.59
N TRP A 47 11.07 -5.81 3.64
CA TRP A 47 11.47 -5.08 2.45
C TRP A 47 10.28 -4.71 1.56
N LEU A 48 9.38 -5.65 1.28
CA LEU A 48 8.16 -5.40 0.51
C LEU A 48 7.32 -4.33 1.21
N LYS A 49 7.09 -4.49 2.52
CA LYS A 49 6.34 -3.51 3.31
C LYS A 49 6.99 -2.13 3.26
N ALA A 50 8.30 -2.03 3.44
CA ALA A 50 9.03 -0.76 3.38
C ALA A 50 8.92 -0.11 1.99
N ARG A 51 9.17 -0.89 0.94
CA ARG A 51 9.15 -0.45 -0.46
C ARG A 51 7.76 0.02 -0.90
N PHE A 52 6.72 -0.74 -0.57
CA PHE A 52 5.35 -0.35 -0.87
C PHE A 52 4.87 0.82 0.00
N SER A 53 5.35 0.94 1.24
CA SER A 53 5.03 2.08 2.10
C SER A 53 5.60 3.39 1.56
N GLU A 54 6.85 3.41 1.10
CA GLU A 54 7.44 4.62 0.51
C GLU A 54 6.73 5.05 -0.78
N GLN A 55 6.46 4.10 -1.68
CA GLN A 55 5.75 4.39 -2.92
C GLN A 55 4.34 4.91 -2.66
N HIS A 56 3.62 4.28 -1.72
CA HIS A 56 2.30 4.70 -1.29
C HIS A 56 2.31 6.11 -0.70
N GLN A 57 3.25 6.39 0.21
CA GLN A 57 3.37 7.70 0.86
C GLN A 57 3.71 8.83 -0.11
N ALA A 58 4.49 8.53 -1.17
CA ALA A 58 4.79 9.48 -2.23
C ALA A 58 3.61 9.71 -3.20
N LEU A 59 2.77 8.69 -3.39
CA LEU A 59 1.63 8.75 -4.32
C LEU A 59 0.42 9.48 -3.74
N ILE A 60 0.16 9.37 -2.42
CA ILE A 60 -0.99 10.02 -1.76
C ILE A 60 -1.13 11.52 -2.11
N PRO A 61 -0.07 12.36 -2.02
CA PRO A 61 -0.20 13.78 -2.36
C PRO A 61 -0.50 14.03 -3.83
N LEU A 62 -0.06 13.14 -4.74
CA LEU A 62 -0.34 13.25 -6.17
C LEU A 62 -1.80 12.90 -6.46
N VAL A 63 -2.30 11.81 -5.86
CA VAL A 63 -3.71 11.41 -5.95
C VAL A 63 -4.61 12.54 -5.45
N ALA A 64 -4.28 13.12 -4.29
CA ALA A 64 -5.04 14.23 -3.74
C ALA A 64 -5.11 15.43 -4.69
N VAL A 65 -4.01 15.81 -5.34
CA VAL A 65 -4.00 16.91 -6.32
C VAL A 65 -4.79 16.53 -7.58
N ALA A 66 -4.66 15.29 -8.06
CA ALA A 66 -5.37 14.81 -9.23
C ALA A 66 -6.90 14.77 -9.01
N ASP A 67 -7.36 14.34 -7.83
CA ASP A 67 -8.77 14.37 -7.45
C ASP A 67 -9.33 15.80 -7.43
N MET A 68 -8.60 16.73 -6.81
CA MET A 68 -9.01 18.14 -6.79
C MET A 68 -9.09 18.70 -8.21
N LEU A 69 -8.11 18.38 -9.06
CA LEU A 69 -8.07 18.85 -10.44
C LEU A 69 -9.24 18.28 -11.25
N TYR A 70 -9.45 16.96 -11.18
CA TYR A 70 -10.51 16.25 -11.89
C TYR A 70 -11.88 16.88 -11.64
N SER A 71 -12.28 17.03 -10.38
CA SER A 71 -13.58 17.61 -10.07
C SER A 71 -13.66 19.08 -10.41
N CYS A 72 -12.56 19.83 -10.27
CA CYS A 72 -12.54 21.23 -10.65
C CYS A 72 -12.73 21.41 -12.16
N GLU A 73 -11.97 20.67 -12.98
CA GLU A 73 -12.05 20.70 -14.45
C GLU A 73 -13.43 20.27 -14.94
N LYS A 74 -13.97 19.20 -14.34
CA LYS A 74 -15.31 18.70 -14.62
C LYS A 74 -16.41 19.72 -14.29
N GLU A 75 -16.37 20.33 -13.11
CA GLU A 75 -17.40 21.29 -12.67
C GLU A 75 -17.33 22.61 -13.45
N ARG A 76 -16.12 23.04 -13.83
CA ARG A 76 -15.91 24.25 -14.62
C ARG A 76 -15.99 24.02 -16.13
N ASN A 77 -16.12 22.77 -16.57
CA ASN A 77 -16.12 22.36 -17.97
C ASN A 77 -14.90 22.91 -18.73
N VAL A 78 -13.72 22.76 -18.14
CA VAL A 78 -12.42 23.18 -18.68
C VAL A 78 -11.46 21.99 -18.68
N GLY A 79 -10.42 22.05 -19.51
CA GLY A 79 -9.43 20.99 -19.59
C GLY A 79 -9.91 19.75 -20.36
N GLU A 80 -9.07 18.73 -20.36
CA GLU A 80 -9.38 17.43 -20.96
C GLU A 80 -10.07 16.55 -19.92
N GLN A 81 -11.09 15.79 -20.33
CA GLN A 81 -11.86 14.92 -19.43
C GLN A 81 -11.10 13.59 -19.17
N LEU A 82 -9.88 13.70 -18.64
CA LEU A 82 -9.06 12.57 -18.23
C LEU A 82 -9.61 11.94 -16.95
N SER A 83 -9.48 10.62 -16.78
CA SER A 83 -9.69 9.99 -15.47
C SER A 83 -8.56 10.34 -14.50
N VAL A 84 -8.79 10.28 -13.20
CA VAL A 84 -7.75 10.50 -12.16
C VAL A 84 -6.53 9.60 -12.41
N LYS A 85 -6.75 8.31 -12.67
CA LYS A 85 -5.68 7.36 -13.06
C LYS A 85 -4.91 7.79 -14.31
N SER A 86 -5.58 8.37 -15.31
CA SER A 86 -4.92 8.88 -16.52
C SER A 86 -4.09 10.13 -16.21
N MET A 87 -4.59 11.03 -15.37
CA MET A 87 -3.85 12.21 -14.92
C MET A 87 -2.55 11.81 -14.22
N LEU A 88 -2.60 10.79 -13.36
CA LEU A 88 -1.42 10.31 -12.61
C LEU A 88 -0.36 9.64 -13.49
N THR A 89 -0.76 9.06 -14.63
CA THR A 89 0.17 8.38 -15.54
C THR A 89 0.70 9.29 -16.64
N GLN A 90 -0.05 10.31 -17.05
CA GLN A 90 0.28 11.17 -18.19
C GLN A 90 0.85 12.53 -17.78
N LEU A 91 0.52 13.02 -16.59
CA LEU A 91 0.95 14.34 -16.11
C LEU A 91 1.99 14.18 -15.00
N ASP A 92 3.05 14.97 -15.06
CA ASP A 92 3.99 15.06 -13.95
C ASP A 92 3.42 15.92 -12.79
N LYS A 93 4.04 15.80 -11.62
CA LYS A 93 3.65 16.50 -10.39
C LYS A 93 3.48 18.02 -10.58
N ASN A 94 4.36 18.66 -11.34
CA ASN A 94 4.32 20.11 -11.51
C ASN A 94 3.17 20.51 -12.42
N THR A 95 2.97 19.77 -13.51
CA THR A 95 1.84 19.97 -14.42
C THR A 95 0.49 19.79 -13.70
N LEU A 96 0.35 18.77 -12.85
CA LEU A 96 -0.83 18.58 -12.00
C LEU A 96 -1.10 19.78 -11.10
N ALA A 97 -0.06 20.26 -10.39
CA ALA A 97 -0.19 21.40 -9.49
C ALA A 97 -0.53 22.70 -10.22
N GLU A 98 0.12 22.96 -11.37
CA GLU A 98 -0.13 24.14 -12.19
C GLU A 98 -1.57 24.16 -12.73
N LYS A 99 -2.01 23.06 -13.34
CA LYS A 99 -3.39 22.91 -13.82
C LYS A 99 -4.40 23.10 -12.70
N LEU A 100 -4.13 22.55 -11.51
CA LEU A 100 -5.02 22.73 -10.36
C LEU A 100 -5.09 24.20 -9.91
N MET A 101 -3.94 24.88 -9.80
CA MET A 101 -3.92 26.31 -9.45
C MET A 101 -4.68 27.16 -10.46
N LEU A 102 -4.54 26.86 -11.76
CA LEU A 102 -5.29 27.51 -12.83
C LEU A 102 -6.79 27.25 -12.69
N CYS A 103 -7.19 25.99 -12.50
CA CYS A 103 -8.60 25.64 -12.35
C CYS A 103 -9.24 26.28 -11.11
N LEU A 104 -8.51 26.34 -10.00
CA LEU A 104 -8.93 27.01 -8.77
C LEU A 104 -8.96 28.54 -8.88
N ALA A 105 -8.59 29.12 -10.03
CA ALA A 105 -8.47 30.56 -10.23
C ALA A 105 -7.67 31.26 -9.13
N GLN A 106 -6.49 30.69 -8.82
CA GLN A 106 -5.58 31.15 -7.75
C GLN A 106 -6.11 31.04 -6.32
N THR A 107 -7.24 30.35 -6.10
CA THR A 107 -7.65 29.96 -4.75
C THR A 107 -6.62 28.98 -4.17
N SER A 108 -6.29 29.12 -2.88
CA SER A 108 -5.35 28.23 -2.20
C SER A 108 -5.76 26.76 -2.29
N LEU A 109 -4.76 25.89 -2.47
CA LEU A 109 -4.90 24.42 -2.41
C LEU A 109 -5.43 23.92 -1.06
N GLN A 110 -5.29 24.73 0.01
CA GLN A 110 -5.79 24.41 1.34
C GLN A 110 -7.20 24.93 1.60
N SER A 111 -7.83 25.57 0.61
CA SER A 111 -9.17 26.12 0.74
C SER A 111 -10.24 25.02 0.86
N ASP A 112 -11.39 25.39 1.40
CA ASP A 112 -12.56 24.53 1.45
C ASP A 112 -13.07 24.15 0.05
N ILE A 113 -12.87 25.03 -0.94
CA ILE A 113 -13.22 24.77 -2.34
C ILE A 113 -12.36 23.62 -2.88
N ALA A 114 -11.04 23.71 -2.73
CA ALA A 114 -10.12 22.67 -3.17
C ALA A 114 -10.41 21.33 -2.46
N LEU A 115 -10.61 21.37 -1.13
CA LEU A 115 -10.96 20.17 -0.35
C LEU A 115 -12.27 19.53 -0.83
N ASN A 116 -13.28 20.33 -1.18
CA ASN A 116 -14.56 19.84 -1.67
C ASN A 116 -14.45 19.19 -3.05
N PHE A 117 -13.64 19.76 -3.95
CA PHE A 117 -13.34 19.11 -5.22
C PHE A 117 -12.64 17.76 -5.02
N GLY A 118 -11.63 17.70 -4.15
CA GLY A 118 -10.95 16.45 -3.81
C GLY A 118 -11.92 15.38 -3.30
N LEU A 119 -12.82 15.74 -2.37
CA LEU A 119 -13.83 14.82 -1.86
C LEU A 119 -14.78 14.31 -2.95
N LYS A 120 -15.27 15.20 -3.82
CA LYS A 120 -16.18 14.82 -4.91
C LYS A 120 -15.54 13.78 -5.84
N ALA A 121 -14.30 14.03 -6.30
CA ALA A 121 -13.61 13.12 -7.21
C ALA A 121 -13.33 11.77 -6.55
N CYS A 122 -12.80 11.79 -5.33
CA CYS A 122 -12.45 10.55 -4.65
C CYS A 122 -13.67 9.65 -4.42
N PHE A 123 -14.80 10.22 -3.98
CA PHE A 123 -16.02 9.44 -3.82
C PHE A 123 -16.65 9.03 -5.14
N GLU A 124 -16.52 9.83 -6.21
CA GLU A 124 -16.97 9.41 -7.54
C GLU A 124 -16.28 8.13 -8.00
N GLU A 125 -14.97 8.02 -7.76
CA GLU A 125 -14.20 6.82 -8.09
C GLU A 125 -14.50 5.64 -7.16
N GLN A 126 -14.62 5.87 -5.85
CA GLN A 126 -15.04 4.81 -4.90
C GLN A 126 -16.39 4.18 -5.26
N LEU A 127 -17.24 4.91 -5.97
CA LEU A 127 -18.57 4.47 -6.39
C LEU A 127 -18.62 4.07 -7.88
N ALA A 128 -17.48 4.00 -8.57
CA ALA A 128 -17.42 3.76 -10.01
C ALA A 128 -18.07 2.43 -10.44
N GLU A 129 -17.94 1.39 -9.62
CA GLU A 129 -18.49 0.05 -9.86
C GLU A 129 -20.01 -0.05 -9.70
N LEU A 130 -20.67 0.99 -9.19
CA LEU A 130 -22.11 1.00 -9.00
C LEU A 130 -22.84 1.34 -10.31
N ALA A 131 -24.10 0.88 -10.41
CA ALA A 131 -25.01 1.29 -11.47
C ALA A 131 -25.21 2.81 -11.46
N ALA A 132 -25.50 3.40 -12.63
CA ALA A 132 -25.50 4.85 -12.79
C ALA A 132 -26.51 5.59 -11.88
N ASP A 133 -27.70 5.00 -11.70
CA ASP A 133 -28.75 5.51 -10.82
C ASP A 133 -28.34 5.44 -9.34
N GLU A 134 -27.79 4.30 -8.91
CA GLU A 134 -27.30 4.12 -7.54
C GLU A 134 -26.11 5.05 -7.23
N ARG A 135 -25.16 5.16 -8.18
CA ARG A 135 -24.02 6.08 -8.09
C ARG A 135 -24.50 7.51 -7.96
N GLN A 136 -25.48 7.93 -8.76
CA GLN A 136 -26.04 9.29 -8.68
C GLN A 136 -26.69 9.56 -7.33
N GLN A 137 -27.49 8.61 -6.80
CA GLN A 137 -28.11 8.74 -5.49
C GLN A 137 -27.06 8.87 -4.38
N LYS A 138 -26.01 8.04 -4.40
CA LYS A 138 -24.94 8.10 -3.41
C LYS A 138 -24.09 9.35 -3.52
N MET A 139 -23.82 9.83 -4.75
CA MET A 139 -23.12 11.11 -4.94
C MET A 139 -23.93 12.30 -4.44
N ALA A 140 -25.27 12.25 -4.46
CA ALA A 140 -26.11 13.27 -3.82
C ALA A 140 -25.91 13.29 -2.29
N LEU A 141 -25.82 12.12 -1.65
CA LEU A 141 -25.52 12.02 -0.21
C LEU A 141 -24.11 12.54 0.12
N VAL A 142 -23.13 12.27 -0.74
CA VAL A 142 -21.77 12.82 -0.60
C VAL A 142 -21.81 14.35 -0.67
N ALA A 143 -22.51 14.91 -1.65
CA ALA A 143 -22.65 16.37 -1.79
C ALA A 143 -23.31 16.99 -0.55
N GLN A 144 -24.37 16.37 -0.02
CA GLN A 144 -25.01 16.78 1.22
C GLN A 144 -24.02 16.76 2.39
N ALA A 145 -23.32 15.63 2.60
CA ALA A 145 -22.34 15.50 3.68
C ALA A 145 -21.21 16.53 3.59
N ILE A 146 -20.75 16.87 2.38
CA ILE A 146 -19.74 17.92 2.18
C ILE A 146 -20.23 19.29 2.69
N THR A 147 -21.52 19.59 2.57
CA THR A 147 -22.09 20.86 3.07
C THR A 147 -22.35 20.87 4.57
N GLU A 148 -22.59 19.70 5.18
CA GLU A 148 -22.94 19.56 6.59
C GLU A 148 -21.72 19.36 7.51
N LEU A 149 -20.69 18.68 7.01
CA LEU A 149 -19.50 18.35 7.79
C LEU A 149 -18.57 19.54 8.00
N SER A 150 -17.97 19.59 9.18
CA SER A 150 -16.90 20.54 9.48
C SER A 150 -15.71 20.33 8.55
N ARG A 151 -14.90 21.38 8.37
CA ARG A 151 -13.66 21.31 7.59
C ARG A 151 -12.74 20.17 8.07
N ALA A 152 -12.63 19.96 9.39
CA ALA A 152 -11.78 18.92 9.96
C ALA A 152 -12.27 17.50 9.60
N GLU A 153 -13.59 17.28 9.62
CA GLU A 153 -14.18 16.00 9.23
C GLU A 153 -14.03 15.75 7.73
N ARG A 154 -14.26 16.78 6.90
CA ARG A 154 -13.99 16.74 5.47
C ARG A 154 -12.54 16.38 5.18
N GLN A 155 -11.59 17.01 5.87
CA GLN A 155 -10.17 16.72 5.72
C GLN A 155 -9.84 15.28 6.14
N LYS A 156 -10.38 14.81 7.26
CA LYS A 156 -10.22 13.41 7.71
C LYS A 156 -10.78 12.41 6.70
N SER A 157 -11.97 12.67 6.17
CA SER A 157 -12.59 11.83 5.14
C SER A 157 -11.77 11.83 3.85
N PHE A 158 -11.32 13.00 3.41
CA PHE A 158 -10.51 13.13 2.21
C PHE A 158 -9.20 12.37 2.34
N THR A 159 -8.46 12.56 3.44
CA THR A 159 -7.21 11.81 3.71
C THR A 159 -7.43 10.31 3.64
N LYS A 160 -8.49 9.78 4.26
CA LYS A 160 -8.80 8.34 4.20
C LYS A 160 -9.09 7.87 2.77
N CYS A 161 -9.86 8.65 2.03
CA CYS A 161 -10.29 8.33 0.69
C CYS A 161 -9.10 8.27 -0.27
N VAL A 162 -8.24 9.31 -0.30
CA VAL A 162 -7.05 9.34 -1.17
C VAL A 162 -5.99 8.32 -0.75
N THR A 163 -5.93 7.97 0.54
CA THR A 163 -5.08 6.88 1.02
C THR A 163 -5.52 5.56 0.40
N ALA A 164 -6.82 5.29 0.35
CA ALA A 164 -7.37 4.08 -0.25
C ALA A 164 -7.18 4.05 -1.77
N GLN A 165 -7.44 5.15 -2.49
CA GLN A 165 -7.15 5.25 -3.93
C GLN A 165 -5.66 5.03 -4.23
N ALA A 166 -4.76 5.64 -3.45
CA ALA A 166 -3.33 5.46 -3.65
C ALA A 166 -2.90 3.99 -3.47
N ILE A 167 -3.55 3.23 -2.57
CA ILE A 167 -3.34 1.78 -2.46
C ILE A 167 -3.82 1.08 -3.74
N ASP A 168 -5.00 1.44 -4.23
CA ASP A 168 -5.60 0.82 -5.41
C ASP A 168 -4.77 1.03 -6.68
N TYR A 169 -4.17 2.21 -6.84
CA TYR A 169 -3.32 2.53 -7.99
C TYR A 169 -1.94 1.88 -7.99
N LEU A 170 -1.51 1.32 -6.87
CA LEU A 170 -0.26 0.56 -6.76
C LEU A 170 -0.47 -0.95 -6.99
N ARG A 171 -1.71 -1.38 -7.21
CA ARG A 171 -2.06 -2.75 -7.57
C ARG A 171 -1.98 -2.96 -9.09
#